data_AF-A0A914CNN5-F1
#
_entry.id   AF-A0A914CNN5-F1
#
_cell.length_a   1.000
_cell.length_b   1.000
_cell.length_c   1.000
_cell.angle_alpha   90.00
_cell.angle_beta   90.00
_cell.angle_gamma   90.00
#
_symmetry.space_group_name_H-M   'P 1'
#
loop_
_entity.id
_entity.type
_entity.pdbx_description
1 polymer ?
#
loop_
_entity_poly.entity_id
_entity_poly.type
_entity_poly.pdbx_seq_one_letter_code
_entity_poly.pdbx_strand_id
1 'polypeptide(L)'
;MEEKFNEQFSRKLILIFLKLCVECELKKGTPKKGIVVKPIVSKEQNERCQVDLIDLQACPNDEYKYIMVYQDQEREDQNSNRNVGDENKMELMVLEQREQDIEVQRSGAREAQQEQAQKMELMLLEQREQDIEVQQPMSSQRYVP
;
A
#
# COMPACT_ATOMS: atom_id res chain seq x y z
N MET A 1 32.38 53.78 -41.23
CA MET A 1 32.68 52.33 -41.37
C MET A 1 33.73 51.87 -40.34
N GLU A 2 34.66 52.75 -39.95
CA GLU A 2 35.74 52.47 -39.00
C GLU A 2 35.29 52.28 -37.54
N GLU A 3 34.25 52.99 -37.07
CA GLU A 3 33.76 52.87 -35.68
C GLU A 3 33.24 51.47 -35.35
N LYS A 4 32.48 50.85 -36.26
CA LYS A 4 31.98 49.47 -36.11
C LYS A 4 33.09 48.43 -36.11
N PHE A 5 34.19 48.69 -36.81
CA PHE A 5 35.36 47.81 -36.84
C PHE A 5 36.11 47.85 -35.51
N ASN A 6 36.32 49.04 -34.95
CA ASN A 6 36.99 49.23 -33.66
C ASN A 6 36.19 48.65 -32.49
N GLU A 7 34.85 48.75 -32.52
CA GLU A 7 33.99 48.14 -31.50
C GLU A 7 34.05 46.60 -31.52
N GLN A 8 34.08 45.98 -32.71
CA GLN A 8 34.25 44.54 -32.84
C GLN A 8 35.64 44.05 -32.44
N PHE A 9 36.69 44.80 -32.80
CA PHE A 9 38.06 44.49 -32.42
C PHE A 9 38.24 44.56 -30.90
N SER A 10 37.70 45.60 -30.28
CA SER A 10 37.74 45.81 -28.84
C SER A 10 37.00 44.70 -28.09
N ARG A 11 35.79 44.31 -28.54
CA ARG A 11 35.06 43.17 -27.97
C ARG A 11 35.85 41.87 -28.06
N LYS A 12 36.50 41.59 -29.19
CA LYS A 12 37.32 40.37 -29.36
C LYS A 12 38.50 40.35 -28.38
N LEU A 13 39.19 41.48 -28.20
CA LEU A 13 40.31 41.58 -27.26
C LEU A 13 39.85 41.38 -25.81
N ILE A 14 38.72 41.99 -25.42
CA ILE A 14 38.13 41.81 -24.09
C ILE A 14 37.78 40.33 -23.85
N LEU A 15 37.19 39.65 -24.83
CA LEU A 15 36.85 38.23 -24.73
C LEU A 15 38.10 37.34 -24.60
N ILE A 16 39.19 37.66 -25.30
CA ILE A 16 40.47 36.94 -25.16
C ILE A 16 41.05 37.17 -23.76
N PHE A 17 41.07 38.42 -23.28
CA PHE A 17 41.54 38.75 -21.94
C PHE A 17 40.76 37.98 -20.86
N LEU A 18 39.43 37.94 -20.94
CA LEU A 18 38.58 37.19 -20.01
C LEU A 18 38.71 35.67 -20.11
N LYS A 19 39.17 35.13 -21.24
CA LYS A 19 39.51 33.71 -21.41
C LYS A 19 40.87 33.35 -20.82
N LEU A 20 41.82 34.28 -20.85
CA LEU A 20 43.17 34.07 -20.32
C LEU A 20 43.31 34.46 -18.84
N CYS A 21 42.36 35.23 -18.31
CA CYS A 21 42.35 35.62 -16.91
C CYS A 21 42.03 34.43 -16.00
N VAL A 22 43.01 34.04 -15.18
CA VAL A 22 42.92 32.91 -14.25
C VAL A 22 41.79 33.09 -13.23
N GLU A 23 41.62 34.29 -12.67
CA GLU A 23 40.54 34.56 -11.71
C GLU A 23 39.15 34.45 -12.35
N CYS A 24 39.02 34.89 -13.61
CA CYS A 24 37.76 34.75 -14.35
C CYS A 24 37.48 33.28 -14.68
N GLU A 25 38.49 32.49 -15.02
CA GLU A 25 38.35 31.07 -15.30
C GLU A 25 37.93 30.28 -14.06
N LEU A 26 38.50 30.61 -12.89
CA LEU A 26 38.11 30.00 -11.61
C LEU A 26 36.68 30.37 -11.19
N LYS A 27 36.20 31.57 -11.56
CA LYS A 27 34.83 32.04 -11.29
C LYS A 27 33.81 31.58 -12.33
N LYS A 28 34.25 31.12 -13.51
CA LYS A 28 33.37 30.49 -14.49
C LYS A 28 32.90 29.18 -13.87
N GLY A 29 31.70 29.21 -13.29
CA GLY A 29 31.06 28.01 -12.81
C GLY A 29 31.09 26.96 -13.90
N THR A 30 31.56 25.76 -13.58
CA THR A 30 31.53 24.63 -14.50
C THR A 30 30.12 24.58 -15.09
N PRO A 31 29.98 24.55 -16.44
CA PRO A 31 28.67 24.39 -17.04
C PRO A 31 28.03 23.19 -16.36
N LYS A 32 26.86 23.39 -15.73
CA LYS A 32 26.11 22.33 -15.08
C LYS A 32 25.84 21.31 -16.18
N LYS A 33 26.68 20.29 -16.29
CA LYS A 33 26.36 19.12 -17.09
C LYS A 33 25.11 18.62 -16.42
N GLY A 34 23.96 18.81 -17.08
CA GLY A 34 22.73 18.24 -16.61
C GLY A 34 23.03 16.76 -16.42
N ILE A 35 22.99 16.30 -15.17
CA ILE A 35 23.11 14.88 -14.87
C ILE A 35 21.76 14.30 -15.29
N VAL A 36 21.57 14.18 -16.60
CA VAL A 36 20.48 13.39 -17.17
C VAL A 36 21.06 11.99 -17.31
N VAL A 37 21.15 11.30 -16.18
CA VAL A 37 21.43 9.87 -16.17
C VAL A 37 20.13 9.22 -16.59
N LYS A 38 20.17 8.39 -17.64
CA LYS A 38 19.03 7.56 -18.01
C LYS A 38 18.64 6.73 -16.76
N PRO A 39 17.37 6.70 -16.35
CA PRO A 39 16.95 5.89 -15.21
C PRO A 39 17.45 4.46 -15.40
N ILE A 40 18.13 3.94 -14.38
CA ILE A 40 18.46 2.52 -14.34
C ILE A 40 17.12 1.82 -14.16
N VAL A 41 16.82 0.85 -14.98
CA VAL A 41 15.56 0.11 -14.93
C VAL A 41 15.83 -1.33 -14.55
N SER A 42 14.94 -1.90 -13.73
CA SER A 42 14.93 -3.31 -13.36
C SER A 42 13.96 -4.09 -14.24
N LYS A 43 14.17 -5.40 -14.35
CA LYS A 43 13.26 -6.31 -15.07
C LYS A 43 12.25 -6.96 -14.14
N GLU A 44 12.58 -7.10 -12.87
CA GLU A 44 11.74 -7.74 -11.85
C GLU A 44 11.41 -6.75 -10.73
N GLN A 45 10.25 -6.92 -10.09
CA GLN A 45 9.87 -6.12 -8.93
C GLN A 45 10.83 -6.39 -7.78
N ASN A 46 11.18 -5.35 -7.02
CA ASN A 46 12.12 -5.42 -5.90
C ASN A 46 13.55 -5.88 -6.28
N GLU A 47 13.91 -5.93 -7.56
CA GLU A 47 15.29 -6.22 -7.99
C GLU A 47 16.23 -5.07 -7.62
N ARG A 48 15.71 -3.83 -7.66
CA ARG A 48 16.45 -2.62 -7.34
C ARG A 48 15.54 -1.58 -6.73
N CYS A 49 16.04 -0.94 -5.68
CA CYS A 49 15.39 0.21 -5.07
C CYS A 49 16.38 1.34 -4.85
N GLN A 50 15.85 2.55 -4.76
CA GLN A 50 16.53 3.68 -4.18
C GLN A 50 16.06 3.86 -2.74
N VAL A 51 17.01 3.94 -1.82
CA VAL A 51 16.75 4.20 -0.40
C VAL A 51 17.32 5.56 -0.05
N ASP A 52 16.50 6.40 0.57
CA ASP A 52 16.89 7.72 1.05
C ASP A 52 16.50 7.91 2.52
N LEU A 53 17.19 8.82 3.21
CA LEU A 53 16.92 9.22 4.59
C LEU A 53 16.65 10.73 4.64
N ILE A 54 15.41 11.09 4.93
CA ILE A 54 15.00 12.49 5.10
C ILE A 54 15.11 12.84 6.57
N ASP A 55 15.93 13.85 6.89
CA ASP A 55 16.07 14.37 8.26
C ASP A 55 14.86 15.23 8.66
N LEU A 56 14.28 14.93 9.82
CA LEU A 56 13.16 15.64 10.42
C LEU A 56 13.59 16.82 11.31
N GLN A 57 14.79 17.37 11.11
CA GLN A 57 15.40 18.50 11.82
C GLN A 57 14.43 19.62 12.28
N ALA A 58 13.42 19.97 11.47
CA ALA A 58 12.47 21.05 11.78
C ALA A 58 11.29 20.64 12.69
N CYS A 59 10.93 19.35 12.73
CA CYS A 59 9.83 18.82 13.54
C CYS A 59 10.13 17.35 13.89
N PRO A 60 11.00 17.11 14.89
CA PRO A 60 11.32 15.75 15.31
C PRO A 60 10.11 15.10 15.95
N ASN A 61 9.82 13.85 15.57
CA ASN A 61 8.79 13.05 16.21
C ASN A 61 9.45 12.27 17.35
N ASP A 62 9.67 12.97 18.47
CA ASP A 62 10.37 12.50 19.66
C ASP A 62 11.73 11.84 19.34
N GLU A 63 11.80 10.51 19.37
CA GLU A 63 13.01 9.73 19.17
C GLU A 63 13.36 9.51 17.69
N TYR A 64 12.43 9.77 16.77
CA TYR A 64 12.61 9.53 15.34
C TYR A 64 13.08 10.79 14.62
N LYS A 65 14.34 10.75 14.17
CA LYS A 65 15.03 11.87 13.50
C LYS A 65 15.03 11.76 11.97
N TYR A 66 14.72 10.58 11.44
CA TYR A 66 14.82 10.31 10.01
C TYR A 66 13.60 9.55 9.51
N ILE A 67 13.14 9.89 8.30
CA ILE A 67 12.22 9.07 7.52
C ILE A 67 13.04 8.29 6.50
N MET A 68 12.90 6.96 6.52
CA MET A 68 13.44 6.12 5.45
C MET A 68 12.43 6.05 4.30
N VAL A 69 12.86 6.50 3.13
CA VAL A 69 12.08 6.45 1.90
C VAL A 69 12.62 5.31 1.05
N TYR A 70 11.77 4.32 0.80
CA TYR A 70 12.04 3.21 -0.10
C TYR A 70 11.25 3.42 -1.39
N GLN A 71 11.94 3.53 -2.52
CA GLN A 71 11.33 3.61 -3.84
C GLN A 71 11.83 2.44 -4.68
N ASP A 72 10.93 1.53 -5.05
CA ASP A 72 11.25 0.48 -6.01
C ASP A 72 11.47 1.11 -7.39
N GLN A 73 12.50 0.66 -8.09
CA GLN A 73 12.86 1.24 -9.39
C GLN A 73 11.84 0.80 -10.44
N GLU A 74 11.26 1.75 -11.17
CA GLU A 74 10.27 1.43 -12.21
C GLU A 74 10.86 0.52 -13.30
N ARG A 75 10.03 -0.42 -13.76
CA ARG A 75 10.35 -1.36 -14.84
C ARG A 75 10.53 -0.58 -16.14
N GLU A 76 11.47 -0.99 -17.00
CA GLU A 76 11.37 -0.63 -18.43
C GLU A 76 10.14 -1.38 -18.98
N ASP A 77 8.98 -0.75 -18.92
CA ASP A 77 7.81 -1.24 -19.64
C ASP A 77 8.10 -1.06 -21.13
N GLN A 78 8.60 -2.13 -21.73
CA GLN A 78 8.42 -2.38 -23.15
C GLN A 78 6.92 -2.53 -23.41
N ASN A 79 6.19 -1.42 -23.39
CA ASN A 79 4.80 -1.39 -23.76
C ASN A 79 4.70 -1.34 -25.29
N SER A 80 4.77 -2.52 -25.88
CA SER A 80 3.86 -2.91 -26.94
C SER A 80 3.42 -4.33 -26.63
N ASN A 81 2.19 -4.51 -26.12
CA ASN A 81 1.55 -5.78 -25.75
C ASN A 81 1.91 -6.40 -24.38
N ARG A 82 1.57 -5.73 -23.27
CA ARG A 82 1.07 -6.50 -22.11
C ARG A 82 -0.42 -6.27 -21.99
N ASN A 83 -1.20 -7.35 -22.15
CA ASN A 83 -2.64 -7.32 -21.97
C ASN A 83 -2.93 -7.01 -20.50
N VAL A 84 -3.34 -5.77 -20.22
CA VAL A 84 -3.85 -5.29 -18.92
C VAL A 84 -5.00 -6.17 -18.38
N GLY A 85 -5.57 -7.05 -19.21
CA GLY A 85 -6.58 -8.03 -18.80
C GLY A 85 -6.08 -9.19 -17.93
N ASP A 86 -4.80 -9.57 -17.99
CA ASP A 86 -4.32 -10.80 -17.33
C ASP A 86 -3.98 -10.59 -15.84
N GLU A 87 -3.43 -9.44 -15.44
CA GLU A 87 -3.17 -9.11 -14.02
C GLU A 87 -4.48 -8.88 -13.26
N ASN A 88 -5.43 -8.17 -13.86
CA ASN A 88 -6.78 -7.98 -13.31
C ASN A 88 -7.54 -9.31 -13.16
N LYS A 89 -7.24 -10.31 -14.00
CA LYS A 89 -7.88 -11.64 -13.93
C LYS A 89 -7.39 -12.45 -12.73
N MET A 90 -6.11 -12.33 -12.37
CA MET A 90 -5.58 -12.97 -11.17
C MET A 90 -6.14 -12.31 -9.91
N GLU A 91 -6.20 -10.99 -9.89
CA GLU A 91 -6.76 -10.24 -8.76
C GLU A 91 -8.26 -10.53 -8.56
N LEU A 92 -9.03 -10.60 -9.66
CA LEU A 92 -10.45 -10.98 -9.60
C LEU A 92 -10.65 -12.40 -9.06
N MET A 93 -9.82 -13.36 -9.46
CA MET A 93 -9.92 -14.74 -8.97
C MET A 93 -9.62 -14.85 -7.46
N VAL A 94 -8.66 -14.07 -6.94
CA VAL A 94 -8.35 -14.04 -5.50
C VAL A 94 -9.50 -13.45 -4.70
N LEU A 95 -10.17 -12.41 -5.22
CA LEU A 95 -11.32 -11.79 -4.58
C LEU A 95 -12.54 -12.73 -4.59
N GLU A 96 -12.83 -13.40 -5.71
CA GLU A 96 -13.91 -14.38 -5.82
C GLU A 96 -13.71 -15.56 -4.85
N GLN A 97 -12.48 -16.08 -4.73
CA GLN A 97 -12.18 -17.14 -3.77
C GLN A 97 -12.40 -16.67 -2.32
N ARG A 98 -12.01 -15.43 -2.01
CA ARG A 98 -12.20 -14.87 -0.67
C ARG A 98 -13.67 -14.64 -0.32
N GLU A 99 -14.51 -14.27 -1.30
CA GLU A 99 -15.96 -14.16 -1.09
C GLU A 99 -16.59 -15.52 -0.78
N GLN A 100 -16.18 -16.57 -1.48
CA GLN A 100 -16.63 -17.94 -1.22
C GLN A 100 -16.25 -18.40 0.19
N ASP A 101 -15.02 -18.12 0.63
CA ASP A 101 -14.57 -18.49 1.98
C ASP A 101 -15.38 -17.75 3.08
N ILE A 102 -15.71 -16.47 2.85
CA ILE A 102 -16.56 -15.68 3.76
C ILE A 102 -17.98 -16.26 3.81
N GLU A 103 -18.53 -16.69 2.68
CA GLU A 103 -19.87 -17.27 2.64
C GLU A 103 -19.94 -18.62 3.37
N VAL A 104 -18.93 -19.48 3.21
CA VAL A 104 -18.80 -20.75 3.95
C VAL A 104 -18.69 -20.50 5.46
N GLN A 105 -17.94 -19.48 5.89
CA GLN A 105 -17.87 -19.13 7.32
C GLN A 105 -19.22 -18.62 7.85
N ARG A 106 -19.95 -17.85 7.04
CA ARG A 106 -21.29 -17.34 7.41
C ARG A 106 -22.35 -18.42 7.45
N SER A 107 -22.32 -19.39 6.54
CA SER A 107 -23.25 -20.54 6.58
C SER A 107 -22.98 -21.41 7.80
N GLY A 108 -21.72 -21.74 8.09
CA GLY A 108 -21.34 -22.50 9.29
C GLY A 108 -21.76 -21.81 10.59
N ALA A 109 -21.62 -20.47 10.66
CA ALA A 109 -22.09 -19.71 11.81
C ALA A 109 -23.63 -19.74 11.98
N ARG A 110 -24.39 -19.72 10.88
CA ARG A 110 -25.86 -19.83 10.91
C ARG A 110 -26.31 -21.22 11.34
N GLU A 111 -25.66 -22.27 10.84
CA GLU A 111 -25.94 -23.66 11.23
C GLU A 111 -25.67 -23.88 12.72
N ALA A 112 -24.54 -23.40 13.24
CA ALA A 112 -24.21 -23.48 14.66
C ALA A 112 -25.22 -22.72 15.55
N GLN A 113 -25.67 -21.53 15.11
CA GLN A 113 -26.70 -20.76 15.80
C GLN A 113 -28.06 -21.48 15.80
N GLN A 114 -28.43 -22.11 14.69
CA GLN A 114 -29.67 -22.87 14.59
C GLN A 114 -29.64 -24.12 15.47
N GLU A 115 -28.52 -24.84 15.50
CA GLU A 115 -28.33 -25.99 16.38
C GLU A 115 -28.39 -25.58 17.86
N GLN A 116 -27.77 -24.44 18.21
CA GLN A 116 -27.84 -23.89 19.56
C GLN A 116 -29.26 -23.47 19.95
N ALA A 117 -30.02 -22.87 19.03
CA ALA A 117 -31.41 -22.50 19.23
C ALA A 117 -32.31 -23.74 19.44
N GLN A 118 -32.12 -24.79 18.62
CA GLN A 118 -32.84 -26.05 18.76
C GLN A 118 -32.53 -26.74 20.10
N LYS A 119 -31.27 -26.76 20.53
CA LYS A 119 -30.88 -27.29 21.85
C LYS A 119 -31.51 -26.52 23.01
N MET A 120 -31.60 -25.19 22.90
CA MET A 120 -32.24 -24.35 23.91
C MET A 120 -33.76 -24.62 23.97
N GLU A 121 -34.41 -24.77 22.83
CA GLU A 121 -35.85 -25.09 22.76
C GLU A 121 -36.14 -26.45 23.39
N LEU A 122 -35.32 -27.46 23.10
CA LEU A 122 -35.45 -28.79 23.71
C LEU A 122 -35.28 -28.73 25.24
N MET A 123 -34.30 -27.97 25.72
CA MET A 123 -34.06 -27.80 27.16
C MET A 123 -35.26 -27.14 27.87
N LEU A 124 -35.92 -26.17 27.23
CA LEU A 124 -37.12 -25.54 27.78
C LEU A 124 -38.31 -26.51 27.84
N LEU A 125 -38.42 -27.43 26.88
CA LEU A 125 -39.44 -28.46 26.88
C LEU A 125 -39.19 -29.50 27.99
N GLU A 126 -37.94 -29.94 28.16
CA GLU A 126 -37.55 -30.85 29.25
C GLU A 126 -37.82 -30.22 30.62
N GLN A 127 -37.49 -28.93 30.81
CA GLN A 127 -37.79 -28.21 32.04
C GLN A 127 -39.31 -28.13 32.29
N ARG A 128 -40.10 -27.91 31.24
CA ARG A 128 -41.57 -27.87 31.33
C ARG A 128 -42.15 -29.25 31.68
N GLU A 129 -41.59 -30.34 31.16
CA GLU A 129 -42.01 -31.71 31.52
C GLU A 129 -41.72 -32.03 32.99
N GLN A 130 -40.54 -31.64 33.49
CA GLN A 130 -40.18 -31.79 34.90
C GLN A 130 -41.10 -30.99 35.82
N ASP A 131 -41.49 -29.77 35.43
CA ASP A 131 -42.41 -28.93 36.20
C ASP A 131 -43.85 -29.50 36.21
N ILE A 132 -44.26 -30.23 35.16
CA ILE A 132 -45.56 -30.91 35.07
C ILE A 132 -45.62 -32.15 35.98
N GLU A 133 -44.54 -32.94 36.08
CA GLU A 133 -44.49 -34.12 36.95
C GLU A 133 -44.56 -33.77 38.45
N VAL A 134 -44.05 -32.61 38.85
CA VAL A 134 -44.07 -32.13 40.25
C VAL A 134 -45.48 -31.70 40.70
N GLN A 135 -46.43 -31.47 39.78
CA GLN A 135 -47.80 -31.03 40.11
C GLN A 135 -48.83 -32.15 40.28
N GLN A 136 -48.49 -33.43 40.18
CA GLN A 136 -49.48 -34.50 40.47
C GLN A 136 -49.80 -34.59 41.97
N PRO A 137 -51.04 -34.33 42.42
CA PRO A 137 -51.42 -34.56 43.80
C PRO A 137 -51.65 -36.05 44.02
N MET A 138 -50.83 -36.64 44.90
CA MET A 138 -51.05 -37.96 45.47
C MET A 138 -52.31 -37.95 46.35
N SER A 139 -53.47 -38.32 45.81
CA SER A 139 -54.58 -38.81 46.64
C SER A 139 -55.59 -39.62 45.83
N SER A 140 -55.33 -40.93 45.74
CA SER A 140 -56.37 -41.93 45.48
C SER A 140 -56.92 -42.38 46.84
N GLN A 141 -58.06 -41.83 47.24
CA GLN A 141 -58.89 -42.43 48.29
C GLN A 141 -60.12 -43.03 47.61
N ARG A 142 -60.15 -44.36 47.59
CA ARG A 142 -61.26 -45.17 47.06
C ARG A 142 -62.49 -44.97 47.96
N TYR A 143 -63.61 -44.60 47.35
CA TYR A 143 -64.93 -44.78 47.95
C TYR A 143 -65.44 -46.17 47.53
N VAL A 144 -65.75 -47.00 48.53
CA VAL A 144 -66.35 -48.34 48.39
C VAL A 144 -67.80 -48.20 48.93
N PRO A 145 -68.80 -48.90 48.36
CA PRO A 145 -70.19 -48.45 48.22
C PRO A 145 -70.94 -48.04 49.49
#